data_AF-F8CFJ6-F1
#
_entry.id   AF-F8CFJ6-F1
#
_cell.length_a   1.000
_cell.length_b   1.000
_cell.length_c   1.000
_cell.angle_alpha   90.00
_cell.angle_beta   90.00
_cell.angle_gamma   90.00
#
_symmetry.space_group_name_H-M   'P 1'
#
loop_
_entity.id
_entity.type
_entity.pdbx_description
1 polymer ?
#
loop_
_entity_poly.entity_id
_entity_poly.type
_entity_poly.pdbx_seq_one_letter_code
_entity_poly.pdbx_strand_id
1 'polypeptide(L)'
;MLLAATAASSQSTSSITFQSPAQGWSVAASPNPLPFGSTAAIHYSVDRLTQCRGNLNGGAPGWTITGHYRFNNGPVHSFWVAGFSSTPNPPAPAIPLSTHGTLAVWFENTSRWGCQAWDSNFGNNYLFTVQ
;
A
#
# COMPACT_ATOMS: atom_id res chain seq x y z
N MET A 1 28.64 -6.12 -41.05
CA MET A 1 27.90 -5.03 -40.38
C MET A 1 27.22 -5.66 -39.18
N LEU A 2 27.78 -5.50 -37.98
CA LEU A 2 27.32 -6.17 -36.75
C LEU A 2 26.34 -5.23 -36.04
N LEU A 3 25.05 -5.56 -35.99
CA LEU A 3 24.06 -4.79 -35.24
C LEU A 3 24.09 -5.22 -33.77
N ALA A 4 24.54 -4.32 -32.89
CA ALA A 4 24.34 -4.45 -31.46
C ALA A 4 22.90 -4.05 -31.12
N ALA A 5 22.08 -5.00 -30.67
CA ALA A 5 20.76 -4.71 -30.14
C ALA A 5 20.90 -4.23 -28.69
N THR A 6 20.56 -2.97 -28.42
CA THR A 6 20.38 -2.46 -27.06
C THR A 6 19.06 -3.00 -26.51
N ALA A 7 19.14 -3.91 -25.54
CA ALA A 7 17.98 -4.28 -24.73
C ALA A 7 17.62 -3.09 -23.81
N ALA A 8 16.43 -2.53 -23.97
CA ALA A 8 15.83 -1.66 -22.96
C ALA A 8 15.42 -2.54 -21.78
N SER A 9 16.10 -2.38 -20.64
CA SER A 9 15.67 -2.97 -19.38
C SER A 9 14.37 -2.30 -18.95
N SER A 10 13.27 -3.06 -18.94
CA SER A 10 12.05 -2.64 -18.24
C SER A 10 12.42 -2.40 -16.78
N GLN A 11 12.46 -1.13 -16.37
CA GLN A 11 12.71 -0.76 -14.99
C GLN A 11 11.49 -1.22 -14.19
N SER A 12 11.59 -2.39 -13.56
CA SER A 12 10.55 -2.90 -12.66
C SER A 12 10.29 -1.82 -11.62
N THR A 13 9.14 -1.16 -11.70
CA THR A 13 8.73 -0.17 -10.72
C THR A 13 8.71 -0.87 -9.36
N SER A 14 9.33 -0.27 -8.35
CA SER A 14 9.32 -0.83 -7.01
C SER A 14 7.87 -0.98 -6.56
N SER A 15 7.52 -2.09 -5.93
CA SER A 15 6.15 -2.37 -5.52
C SER A 15 6.09 -3.15 -4.22
N ILE A 16 5.03 -2.93 -3.45
CA ILE A 16 4.69 -3.74 -2.29
C ILE A 16 3.27 -4.27 -2.49
N THR A 17 3.14 -5.59 -2.50
CA THR A 17 1.88 -6.29 -2.78
C THR A 17 1.35 -6.96 -1.52
N PHE A 18 0.07 -6.76 -1.24
CA PHE A 18 -0.67 -7.35 -0.13
C PHE A 18 -1.86 -8.13 -0.70
N GLN A 19 -1.72 -9.43 -0.88
CA GLN A 19 -2.77 -10.30 -1.44
C GLN A 19 -3.73 -10.77 -0.35
N SER A 20 -5.01 -10.93 -0.70
CA SER A 20 -6.03 -11.47 0.21
C SER A 20 -5.92 -12.99 0.33
N PRO A 21 -6.56 -13.62 1.34
CA PRO A 21 -6.61 -15.08 1.44
C PRO A 21 -7.18 -15.76 0.19
N ALA A 22 -8.18 -15.15 -0.46
CA ALA A 22 -8.76 -15.64 -1.71
C ALA A 22 -7.78 -15.64 -2.90
N GLN A 23 -6.70 -14.84 -2.81
CA GLN A 23 -5.63 -14.75 -3.80
C GLN A 23 -4.39 -15.57 -3.42
N GLY A 24 -4.47 -16.38 -2.34
CA GLY A 24 -3.36 -17.19 -1.86
C GLY A 24 -2.44 -16.49 -0.86
N TRP A 25 -2.95 -15.52 -0.10
CA TRP A 25 -2.27 -14.74 0.96
C TRP A 25 -0.76 -14.59 0.81
N SER A 26 -0.32 -13.40 0.41
CA SER A 26 1.08 -13.04 0.43
C SER A 26 1.26 -11.56 0.76
N VAL A 27 2.43 -11.24 1.30
CA VAL A 27 2.92 -9.87 1.47
C VAL A 27 4.35 -9.85 0.98
N ALA A 28 4.62 -9.11 -0.10
CA ALA A 28 5.92 -9.13 -0.74
C ALA A 28 6.29 -7.77 -1.33
N ALA A 29 7.57 -7.41 -1.19
CA ALA A 29 8.18 -6.29 -1.91
C ALA A 29 8.91 -6.79 -3.15
N SER A 30 8.92 -5.99 -4.20
CA SER A 30 9.69 -6.22 -5.42
C SER A 30 10.32 -4.91 -5.89
N PRO A 31 11.66 -4.80 -5.98
CA PRO A 31 12.62 -5.77 -5.45
C PRO A 31 12.56 -5.81 -3.91
N ASN A 32 13.16 -6.85 -3.33
CA ASN A 32 13.41 -6.95 -1.91
C ASN A 32 14.91 -7.18 -1.73
N PRO A 33 15.67 -6.22 -1.21
CA PRO A 33 15.26 -4.96 -0.57
C PRO A 33 14.69 -3.92 -1.54
N LEU A 34 13.89 -3.00 -1.04
CA LEU A 34 13.34 -1.88 -1.81
C LEU A 34 14.44 -0.83 -2.08
N PRO A 35 14.56 -0.27 -3.29
CA PRO A 35 15.65 0.62 -3.65
C PRO A 35 15.39 2.05 -3.15
N PHE A 36 16.33 2.62 -2.44
CA PHE A 36 16.29 4.01 -1.99
C PHE A 36 16.17 4.99 -3.17
N GLY A 37 15.43 6.08 -2.95
CA GLY A 37 15.23 7.13 -3.94
C GLY A 37 14.20 6.78 -5.02
N SER A 38 13.62 5.59 -4.99
CA SER A 38 12.50 5.22 -5.86
C SER A 38 11.15 5.52 -5.21
N THR A 39 10.06 5.23 -5.93
CA THR A 39 8.70 5.23 -5.38
C THR A 39 8.15 3.81 -5.48
N ALA A 40 7.68 3.27 -4.35
CA ALA A 40 7.06 1.97 -4.29
C ALA A 40 5.55 2.07 -4.55
N ALA A 41 5.04 1.45 -5.61
CA ALA A 41 3.62 1.27 -5.83
C ALA A 41 3.02 0.32 -4.79
N ILE A 42 1.87 0.66 -4.23
CA ILE A 42 1.20 -0.18 -3.22
C ILE A 42 0.03 -0.91 -3.86
N HIS A 43 0.18 -2.23 -4.03
CA HIS A 43 -0.87 -3.11 -4.53
C HIS A 43 -1.57 -3.76 -3.35
N TYR A 44 -2.59 -3.09 -2.82
CA TYR A 44 -3.37 -3.59 -1.70
C TYR A 44 -4.65 -4.27 -2.18
N SER A 45 -4.81 -5.56 -1.86
CA SER A 45 -6.07 -6.26 -2.06
C SER A 45 -7.07 -5.81 -1.02
N VAL A 46 -8.07 -5.03 -1.45
CA VAL A 46 -9.09 -4.49 -0.55
C VAL A 46 -9.77 -5.60 0.24
N ASP A 47 -9.94 -6.81 -0.30
CA ASP A 47 -10.60 -7.93 0.39
C ASP A 47 -9.88 -8.44 1.64
N ARG A 48 -8.68 -7.94 1.94
CA ARG A 48 -8.01 -8.14 3.23
C ARG A 48 -8.71 -7.44 4.39
N LEU A 49 -9.43 -6.34 4.12
CA LEU A 49 -10.07 -5.52 5.14
C LEU A 49 -11.52 -5.19 4.76
N THR A 50 -12.37 -6.21 4.87
CA THR A 50 -13.81 -6.16 4.57
C THR A 50 -14.67 -5.72 5.76
N GLN A 51 -14.11 -5.79 6.97
CA GLN A 51 -14.75 -5.29 8.18
C GLN A 51 -14.95 -3.77 8.08
N CYS A 52 -16.01 -3.24 8.69
CA CYS A 52 -16.32 -1.80 8.72
C CYS A 52 -16.63 -1.14 7.37
N ARG A 53 -17.14 -1.90 6.40
CA ARG A 53 -17.58 -1.39 5.08
C ARG A 53 -19.06 -0.98 5.01
N GLY A 54 -19.52 -0.11 5.92
CA GLY A 54 -20.86 0.46 5.78
C GLY A 54 -20.98 1.32 4.52
N ASN A 55 -22.04 1.15 3.72
CA ASN A 55 -22.30 1.99 2.56
C ASN A 55 -23.30 3.11 2.91
N LEU A 56 -23.16 4.25 2.25
CA LEU A 56 -24.14 5.35 2.31
C LEU A 56 -25.43 4.93 1.58
N ASN A 57 -26.52 5.63 1.89
CA ASN A 57 -27.75 5.53 1.09
C ASN A 57 -27.42 5.83 -0.38
N GLY A 58 -27.80 4.93 -1.29
CA GLY A 58 -27.45 5.04 -2.72
C GLY A 58 -26.19 4.29 -3.15
N GLY A 59 -25.57 3.49 -2.27
CA GLY A 59 -24.53 2.51 -2.63
C GLY A 59 -23.10 3.05 -2.68
N ALA A 60 -22.90 4.36 -2.47
CA ALA A 60 -21.57 4.94 -2.32
C ALA A 60 -20.87 4.41 -1.05
N PRO A 61 -19.53 4.24 -1.07
CA PRO A 61 -18.80 3.80 0.13
C PRO A 61 -18.93 4.86 1.22
N GLY A 62 -19.37 4.46 2.43
CA GLY A 62 -19.28 5.28 3.64
C GLY A 62 -18.10 4.89 4.52
N TRP A 63 -17.13 4.20 3.92
CA TRP A 63 -15.92 3.69 4.54
C TRP A 63 -14.70 4.12 3.73
N THR A 64 -13.53 4.17 4.36
CA THR A 64 -12.27 4.52 3.71
C THR A 64 -11.17 3.60 4.22
N ILE A 65 -10.44 2.97 3.29
CA ILE A 65 -9.20 2.28 3.60
C ILE A 65 -8.05 3.27 3.43
N THR A 66 -7.30 3.46 4.51
CA THR A 66 -6.13 4.31 4.57
C THR A 66 -4.91 3.42 4.81
N GLY A 67 -3.90 3.58 3.98
CA GLY A 67 -2.58 3.02 4.22
C GLY A 67 -1.77 3.98 5.07
N HIS A 68 -1.04 3.44 6.03
CA HIS A 68 -0.17 4.19 6.93
C HIS A 68 1.24 3.61 6.84
N TYR A 69 2.24 4.48 6.90
CA TYR A 69 3.63 4.04 6.91
C TYR A 69 4.53 4.96 7.73
N ARG A 70 5.69 4.44 8.15
CA ARG A 70 6.75 5.22 8.76
C ARG A 70 8.12 4.59 8.51
N PHE A 71 9.15 5.41 8.50
CA PHE A 71 10.54 4.97 8.42
C PHE A 71 11.21 5.02 9.80
N ASN A 72 11.96 3.97 10.17
CA ASN A 72 12.80 3.92 11.37
C ASN A 72 12.09 4.40 12.66
N ASN A 73 10.82 4.04 12.84
CA ASN A 73 9.98 4.47 13.96
C ASN A 73 9.77 6.00 14.08
N GLY A 74 9.96 6.75 12.99
CA GLY A 74 9.72 8.17 12.88
C GLY A 74 8.24 8.54 12.67
N PRO A 75 7.97 9.73 12.09
CA PRO A 75 6.61 10.21 11.84
C PRO A 75 5.78 9.26 10.99
N VAL A 76 4.49 9.20 11.28
CA VAL A 76 3.52 8.45 10.48
C VAL A 76 3.06 9.31 9.31
N HIS A 77 3.05 8.68 8.14
CA HIS A 77 2.51 9.21 6.90
C HIS A 77 1.33 8.33 6.46
N SER A 78 0.42 8.90 5.67
CA SER A 78 -0.78 8.20 5.23
C SER A 78 -1.05 8.43 3.75
N PHE A 79 -1.69 7.46 3.10
CA PHE A 79 -2.16 7.55 1.72
C PHE A 79 -3.53 6.87 1.58
N TRP A 80 -4.33 7.36 0.65
CA TRP A 80 -5.61 6.75 0.33
C TRP A 80 -5.41 5.42 -0.41
N VAL A 81 -6.23 4.41 -0.09
CA VAL A 81 -6.19 3.10 -0.76
C VAL A 81 -7.48 2.80 -1.51
N ALA A 82 -8.63 2.93 -0.83
CA ALA A 82 -9.93 2.60 -1.41
C ALA A 82 -11.09 3.22 -0.61
N GLY A 83 -12.28 3.21 -1.20
CA GLY A 83 -13.52 3.66 -0.56
C GLY A 83 -13.82 5.13 -0.83
N PHE A 84 -14.37 5.82 0.16
CA PHE A 84 -14.65 7.25 0.07
C PHE A 84 -13.34 8.06 -0.03
N SER A 85 -13.37 9.15 -0.79
CA SER A 85 -12.30 10.13 -0.88
C SER A 85 -12.92 11.52 -0.97
N SER A 86 -12.41 12.47 -0.21
CA SER A 86 -12.76 13.89 -0.36
C SER A 86 -12.11 14.53 -1.59
N THR A 87 -11.03 13.92 -2.10
CA THR A 87 -10.35 14.34 -3.33
C THR A 87 -10.95 13.58 -4.53
N PRO A 88 -11.45 14.27 -5.57
CA PRO A 88 -11.84 13.63 -6.81
C PRO A 88 -10.65 12.92 -7.46
N ASN A 89 -10.79 11.65 -7.85
CA ASN A 89 -9.74 10.84 -8.47
C ASN A 89 -8.41 10.88 -7.68
N PRO A 90 -8.39 10.34 -6.44
CA PRO A 90 -7.17 10.34 -5.64
C PRO A 90 -6.03 9.60 -6.38
N PRO A 91 -4.77 10.00 -6.15
CA PRO A 91 -3.63 9.35 -6.79
C PRO A 91 -3.56 7.87 -6.39
N ALA A 92 -2.98 7.06 -7.27
CA ALA A 92 -2.74 5.66 -6.97
C ALA A 92 -1.87 5.52 -5.70
N PRO A 93 -2.12 4.51 -4.85
CA PRO A 93 -1.36 4.29 -3.62
C PRO A 93 0.14 4.10 -3.90
N ALA A 94 0.98 4.94 -3.29
CA ALA A 94 2.42 4.89 -3.47
C ALA A 94 3.18 5.46 -2.26
N ILE A 95 4.40 4.96 -2.02
CA ILE A 95 5.30 5.42 -0.96
C ILE A 95 6.62 5.89 -1.56
N PRO A 96 7.02 7.16 -1.40
CA PRO A 96 8.36 7.60 -1.77
C PRO A 96 9.38 7.00 -0.79
N LEU A 97 10.39 6.31 -1.32
CA LEU A 97 11.42 5.63 -0.53
C LEU A 97 12.57 6.56 -0.20
N SER A 98 12.27 7.57 0.62
CA SER A 98 13.17 8.70 0.92
C SER A 98 14.13 8.46 2.10
N THR A 99 14.05 7.31 2.75
CA THR A 99 14.81 7.01 3.97
C THR A 99 15.28 5.56 3.97
N HIS A 100 16.58 5.34 4.16
CA HIS A 100 17.15 4.01 4.34
C HIS A 100 16.70 3.37 5.65
N GLY A 101 16.64 2.04 5.70
CA GLY A 101 16.35 1.26 6.90
C GLY A 101 14.98 0.61 6.87
N THR A 102 14.30 0.57 8.02
CA THR A 102 13.04 -0.15 8.17
C THR A 102 11.85 0.73 7.78
N LEU A 103 11.10 0.27 6.78
CA LEU A 103 9.78 0.77 6.42
C LEU A 103 8.72 -0.11 7.09
N ALA A 104 7.89 0.48 7.96
CA ALA A 104 6.72 -0.18 8.51
C ALA A 104 5.47 0.30 7.77
N VAL A 105 4.58 -0.62 7.38
CA VAL A 105 3.32 -0.34 6.67
C VAL A 105 2.16 -1.07 7.35
N TRP A 106 1.01 -0.42 7.48
CA TRP A 106 -0.24 -1.02 7.97
C TRP A 106 -1.44 -0.32 7.35
N PHE A 107 -2.60 -0.94 7.46
CA PHE A 107 -3.84 -0.44 6.86
C PHE A 107 -4.95 -0.35 7.89
N GLU A 108 -5.80 0.63 7.68
CA GLU A 108 -6.94 0.92 8.52
C GLU A 108 -8.17 1.07 7.64
N ASN A 109 -9.30 0.49 8.06
CA ASN A 109 -10.60 0.82 7.49
C ASN A 109 -11.44 1.52 8.54
N THR A 110 -11.92 2.72 8.21
CA THR A 110 -12.85 3.47 9.05
C THR A 110 -14.18 3.62 8.36
N SER A 111 -15.26 3.66 9.14
CA SER A 111 -16.62 3.82 8.67
C SER A 111 -17.25 5.06 9.29
N ARG A 112 -18.08 5.77 8.51
CA ARG A 112 -18.80 6.98 8.99
C ARG A 112 -19.65 6.74 10.24
N TRP A 113 -20.06 5.50 10.49
CA TRP A 113 -20.85 5.09 11.66
C TRP A 113 -20.00 4.68 12.87
N GLY A 114 -18.69 4.95 12.87
CA GLY A 114 -17.80 4.73 14.02
C GLY A 114 -17.18 3.33 14.11
N CYS A 115 -17.28 2.51 13.06
CA CYS A 115 -16.58 1.23 12.99
C CYS A 115 -15.14 1.43 12.51
N GLN A 116 -14.20 0.69 13.11
CA GLN A 116 -12.78 0.70 12.74
C GLN A 116 -12.21 -0.72 12.75
N ALA A 117 -11.39 -1.03 11.75
CA ALA A 117 -10.68 -2.31 11.63
C ALA A 117 -9.26 -2.09 11.09
N TRP A 118 -8.37 -3.04 11.37
CA TRP A 118 -6.94 -2.94 11.07
C TRP A 118 -6.42 -4.16 10.33
N ASP A 119 -5.52 -3.93 9.38
CA ASP A 119 -4.66 -4.94 8.76
C ASP A 119 -3.19 -4.54 9.02
N SER A 120 -2.65 -5.06 10.12
CA SER A 120 -1.38 -4.64 10.71
C SER A 120 -0.50 -5.82 11.14
N ASN A 121 -0.60 -6.96 10.47
CA ASN A 121 0.13 -8.18 10.86
C ASN A 121 -0.02 -8.51 12.37
N PHE A 122 -1.26 -8.54 12.84
CA PHE A 122 -1.59 -8.76 14.26
C PHE A 122 -0.93 -7.75 15.22
N GLY A 123 -0.77 -6.48 14.80
CA GLY A 123 -0.19 -5.40 15.59
C GLY A 123 1.31 -5.18 15.39
N ASN A 124 2.00 -6.04 14.63
CA ASN A 124 3.45 -5.90 14.37
C ASN A 124 3.77 -5.00 13.18
N ASN A 125 2.77 -4.61 12.38
CA ASN A 125 2.88 -3.99 11.07
C ASN A 125 3.68 -4.85 10.07
N TYR A 126 3.62 -4.48 8.80
CA TYR A 126 4.41 -5.09 7.73
C TYR A 126 5.74 -4.37 7.60
N LEU A 127 6.84 -5.10 7.78
CA LEU A 127 8.18 -4.54 7.78
C LEU A 127 8.91 -4.85 6.47
N PHE A 128 9.52 -3.83 5.88
CA PHE A 128 10.34 -3.92 4.68
C PHE A 128 11.66 -3.17 4.89
N THR A 129 12.67 -3.54 4.12
CA THR A 129 13.99 -2.87 4.14
C THR A 129 14.13 -2.00 2.90
N VAL A 130 14.52 -0.74 3.10
CA VAL A 130 14.90 0.21 2.05
C VAL A 130 16.42 0.39 2.06
N GLN A 131 17.07 0.22 0.90
CA GLN A 131 18.51 0.43 0.76
C GLN A 131 18.92 1.04 -0.57
#